data_AF-A0A3D3JHG7-F1
#
_entry.id   AF-A0A3D3JHG7-F1
#
_cell.length_a   1.000
_cell.length_b   1.000
_cell.length_c   1.000
_cell.angle_alpha   90.00
_cell.angle_beta   90.00
_cell.angle_gamma   90.00
#
_symmetry.space_group_name_H-M   'P 1'
#
loop_
_entity.id
_entity.type
_entity.pdbx_description
1 polymer ?
#
loop_
_entity_poly.entity_id
_entity_poly.type
_entity_poly.pdbx_seq_one_letter_code
_entity_poly.pdbx_strand_id
1 'polypeptide(L)'
;MSETTTTVAPSGYSEDSIKVLEGLEAVRKRPAMYIGDVGERGLHHLIQEVVDNSIDEALAGFCRNISVTLHSDGSCSVQGAGQQEYHGRHPEPNMIRQ
;
A
#
# COMPACT_ATOMS: atom_id res chain seq x y z
N MET A 1 31.63 -41.07 -26.60
CA MET A 1 31.80 -39.64 -26.25
C MET A 1 30.45 -39.16 -25.74
N SER A 2 30.15 -39.35 -24.45
CA SER A 2 28.93 -38.80 -23.85
C SER A 2 29.33 -37.57 -23.05
N GLU A 3 29.07 -36.39 -23.59
CA GLU A 3 29.08 -35.17 -22.81
C GLU A 3 27.80 -35.13 -21.98
N THR A 4 27.94 -35.25 -20.65
CA THR A 4 26.87 -34.98 -19.71
C THR A 4 26.96 -33.51 -19.32
N THR A 5 26.05 -32.69 -19.84
CA THR A 5 25.96 -31.27 -19.47
C THR A 5 25.42 -31.18 -18.04
N THR A 6 26.30 -31.05 -17.05
CA THR A 6 25.92 -30.76 -15.66
C THR A 6 25.44 -29.31 -15.57
N THR A 7 24.12 -29.12 -15.49
CA THR A 7 23.54 -27.82 -15.11
C THR A 7 23.88 -27.54 -13.65
N VAL A 8 24.88 -26.68 -13.41
CA VAL A 8 25.25 -26.22 -12.07
C VAL A 8 24.15 -25.27 -11.59
N ALA A 9 23.27 -25.72 -10.70
CA ALA A 9 22.43 -24.82 -9.92
C ALA A 9 23.36 -23.88 -9.12
N PRO A 10 23.12 -22.56 -9.11
CA PRO A 10 24.00 -21.63 -8.42
C PRO A 10 24.10 -22.02 -6.94
N SER A 11 25.31 -22.36 -6.50
CA SER A 11 25.65 -22.69 -5.12
C SER A 11 25.46 -21.45 -4.25
N GLY A 12 24.24 -21.23 -3.76
CA GLY A 12 23.91 -20.04 -2.95
C GLY A 12 22.43 -19.71 -2.85
N TYR A 13 21.56 -20.36 -3.64
CA TYR A 13 20.12 -20.25 -3.47
C TYR A 13 19.64 -21.28 -2.45
N SER A 14 19.54 -20.88 -1.18
CA SER A 14 18.97 -21.67 -0.07
C SER A 14 17.57 -21.14 0.32
N GLU A 15 16.88 -21.83 1.22
CA GLU A 15 15.59 -21.38 1.78
C GLU A 15 15.66 -19.97 2.36
N ASP A 16 16.80 -19.58 2.94
CA ASP A 16 17.06 -18.22 3.46
C ASP A 16 17.07 -17.13 2.38
N SER A 17 17.16 -17.52 1.10
CA SER A 17 17.11 -16.58 -0.03
C SER A 17 15.67 -16.08 -0.30
N ILE A 18 14.66 -16.71 0.29
CA ILE A 18 13.26 -16.30 0.18
C ILE A 18 12.89 -15.47 1.40
N LYS A 19 12.61 -14.18 1.17
CA LYS A 19 12.19 -13.26 2.22
C LYS A 19 10.72 -12.87 2.06
N VAL A 20 9.94 -13.08 3.11
CA VAL A 20 8.59 -12.53 3.25
C VAL A 20 8.71 -11.09 3.76
N LEU A 21 7.99 -10.17 3.12
CA LEU A 21 7.89 -8.77 3.55
C LEU A 21 6.56 -8.59 4.27
N GLU A 22 6.59 -8.24 5.54
CA GLU A 22 5.40 -8.11 6.38
C GLU A 22 4.81 -6.69 6.32
N GLY A 23 3.48 -6.60 6.43
CA GLY A 23 2.76 -5.32 6.51
C GLY A 23 3.11 -4.35 5.38
N LEU A 24 3.53 -3.14 5.74
CA LEU A 24 3.83 -2.06 4.80
C LEU A 24 5.25 -2.13 4.20
N GLU A 25 6.07 -3.12 4.58
CA GLU A 25 7.43 -3.23 4.06
C GLU A 25 7.46 -3.47 2.54
N ALA A 26 6.54 -4.30 2.04
CA ALA A 26 6.43 -4.57 0.60
C ALA A 26 6.09 -3.29 -0.19
N VAL A 27 5.17 -2.48 0.34
CA VAL A 27 4.75 -1.20 -0.24
C VAL A 27 5.92 -0.22 -0.31
N ARG A 28 6.67 -0.09 0.79
CA ARG A 28 7.84 0.78 0.85
C ARG A 28 8.97 0.31 -0.06
N LYS A 29 9.14 -1.01 -0.22
CA LYS A 29 10.22 -1.58 -1.05
C LYS A 29 9.93 -1.43 -2.55
N ARG A 30 8.65 -1.44 -2.95
CA ARG A 30 8.23 -1.35 -4.36
C ARG A 30 7.04 -0.38 -4.53
N PRO A 31 7.21 0.92 -4.22
CA PRO A 31 6.09 1.86 -4.19
C PRO A 31 5.39 2.02 -5.53
N ALA A 32 6.12 2.03 -6.65
CA ALA A 32 5.54 2.14 -7.99
C ALA A 32 4.54 1.02 -8.33
N MET A 33 4.61 -0.13 -7.67
CA MET A 33 3.62 -1.21 -7.83
C MET A 33 2.24 -0.82 -7.25
N TYR A 34 2.22 0.05 -6.24
CA TYR A 34 1.01 0.44 -5.52
C TYR A 34 0.50 1.81 -5.96
N ILE A 35 1.40 2.78 -6.17
CA ILE A 35 1.04 4.16 -6.54
C ILE A 35 1.36 4.49 -8.01
N GLY A 36 1.79 3.50 -8.80
CA GLY A 36 2.08 3.60 -10.24
C GLY A 36 3.45 4.22 -10.57
N ASP A 37 3.81 5.31 -9.91
CA ASP A 37 5.04 6.08 -10.16
C ASP A 37 5.57 6.66 -8.82
N VAL A 38 6.84 7.02 -8.74
CA VAL A 38 7.44 7.75 -7.59
C VAL A 38 7.74 9.21 -7.91
N GLY A 39 7.47 9.66 -9.13
CA GLY A 39 7.51 11.07 -9.52
C GLY A 39 6.26 11.85 -9.12
N GLU A 40 6.07 13.02 -9.74
CA GLU A 40 4.96 13.95 -9.48
C GLU A 40 3.58 13.28 -9.57
N ARG A 41 3.37 12.41 -10.57
CA ARG A 41 2.11 11.68 -10.73
C ARG A 41 1.81 10.78 -9.52
N GLY A 42 2.83 10.08 -9.01
CA GLY A 42 2.71 9.24 -7.82
C GLY A 42 2.39 10.05 -6.57
N LEU A 43 3.03 11.21 -6.42
CA LEU A 43 2.75 12.13 -5.32
C LEU A 43 1.28 12.60 -5.33
N HIS A 44 0.76 13.02 -6.49
CA HIS A 44 -0.65 13.38 -6.62
C HIS A 44 -1.59 12.19 -6.43
N HIS A 45 -1.16 10.98 -6.75
CA HIS A 45 -1.95 9.76 -6.51
C HIS A 45 -2.18 9.53 -5.03
N LEU A 46 -1.18 9.79 -4.18
CA LEU A 46 -1.34 9.71 -2.72
C LEU A 46 -2.47 10.62 -2.21
N ILE A 47 -2.60 11.81 -2.80
CA ILE A 47 -3.67 12.75 -2.43
C ILE A 47 -5.02 12.26 -2.96
N GLN A 48 -5.06 11.77 -4.21
CA GLN A 48 -6.27 11.21 -4.82
C GLN A 48 -6.85 10.07 -3.99
N GLU A 49 -6.04 9.11 -3.53
CA GLU A 49 -6.49 8.00 -2.69
C GLU A 49 -7.22 8.47 -1.42
N VAL A 50 -6.72 9.53 -0.77
CA VAL A 50 -7.36 10.08 0.44
C VAL A 50 -8.65 10.86 0.10
N VAL A 51 -8.66 11.57 -1.03
CA VAL A 51 -9.86 12.26 -1.54
C VAL A 51 -10.93 11.25 -1.95
N ASP A 52 -10.56 10.16 -2.61
CA ASP A 52 -11.47 9.12 -3.08
C ASP A 52 -12.18 8.43 -1.91
N ASN A 53 -11.46 8.13 -0.82
CA ASN A 53 -12.09 7.68 0.42
C ASN A 53 -13.14 8.67 0.95
N SER A 54 -12.85 9.98 0.85
CA SER A 54 -13.80 11.03 1.27
C SER A 54 -15.01 11.13 0.32
N ILE A 55 -14.81 10.83 -0.97
CA ILE A 55 -15.89 10.76 -1.97
C ILE A 55 -16.77 9.54 -1.70
N ASP A 56 -16.20 8.38 -1.37
CA ASP A 56 -16.97 7.19 -1.01
C ASP A 56 -17.89 7.45 0.19
N GLU A 57 -17.41 8.17 1.21
CA GLU A 57 -18.25 8.62 2.33
C GLU A 57 -19.36 9.58 1.90
N ALA A 58 -19.08 10.46 0.93
CA ALA A 58 -20.08 11.38 0.38
C ALA A 58 -21.15 10.62 -0.42
N LEU A 59 -20.74 9.63 -1.22
CA LEU A 59 -21.64 8.74 -1.96
C LEU A 59 -22.51 7.90 -1.02
N ALA A 60 -21.97 7.51 0.14
CA ALA A 60 -22.72 6.86 1.21
C ALA A 60 -23.61 7.82 2.03
N GLY A 61 -23.57 9.13 1.74
CA GLY A 61 -24.40 10.15 2.38
C GLY A 61 -23.89 10.67 3.73
N PHE A 62 -22.67 10.30 4.13
CA PHE A 62 -22.06 10.70 5.41
C PHE A 62 -21.21 11.97 5.30
N CYS A 63 -20.67 12.26 4.12
CA CYS A 63 -19.92 13.49 3.87
C CYS A 63 -20.71 14.44 2.94
N ARG A 64 -20.69 15.74 3.24
CA ARG A 64 -21.33 16.78 2.40
C ARG A 64 -20.32 17.71 1.74
N ASN A 65 -19.24 18.02 2.45
CA ASN A 65 -18.21 18.93 2.02
C ASN A 65 -16.85 18.26 2.24
N ILE A 66 -16.02 18.25 1.20
CA ILE A 66 -14.63 17.78 1.26
C ILE A 66 -13.73 18.99 1.06
N SER A 67 -12.80 19.21 1.98
CA SER A 67 -11.84 20.31 1.91
C SER A 67 -10.42 19.77 1.78
N VAL A 68 -9.69 20.27 0.79
CA VAL A 68 -8.27 19.93 0.57
C VAL A 68 -7.43 21.17 0.82
N THR A 69 -6.44 21.05 1.70
CA THR A 69 -5.51 22.15 2.04
C THR A 69 -4.09 21.73 1.72
N LEU A 70 -3.41 22.51 0.89
CA LEU A 70 -1.96 22.38 0.65
C LEU A 70 -1.24 23.37 1.57
N HIS A 71 -0.38 22.84 2.42
CA HIS A 71 0.38 23.63 3.39
C HIS A 71 1.70 24.11 2.79
N SER A 72 2.23 25.20 3.33
CA SER A 72 3.50 25.78 2.87
C SER A 72 4.72 24.89 3.13
N ASP A 73 4.60 23.89 4.01
CA ASP A 73 5.66 22.92 4.31
C ASP A 73 5.67 21.72 3.34
N GLY A 74 4.77 21.72 2.35
CA GLY A 74 4.64 20.64 1.37
C GLY A 74 3.73 19.49 1.81
N SER A 75 3.09 19.59 2.99
CA SER A 75 2.07 18.63 3.41
C SER A 75 0.70 18.94 2.82
N CYS A 76 -0.19 17.94 2.80
CA CYS A 76 -1.58 18.05 2.35
C CYS A 76 -2.51 17.49 3.42
N SER A 77 -3.61 18.20 3.70
CA SER A 77 -4.69 17.71 4.56
C SER A 77 -5.98 17.61 3.76
N VAL A 78 -6.66 16.48 3.88
CA VAL A 78 -8.00 16.25 3.33
C VAL A 78 -8.95 16.08 4.51
N GLN A 79 -9.96 16.92 4.60
CA GLN A 79 -10.97 16.88 5.65
C GLN A 79 -12.34 16.60 5.05
N GLY A 80 -12.87 15.41 5.33
CA GLY A 80 -14.27 15.05 5.16
C GLY A 80 -15.04 15.26 6.47
N ALA A 81 -16.33 15.58 6.38
CA ALA A 81 -17.20 15.69 7.55
C ALA A 81 -17.87 14.34 7.93
N GLY A 82 -17.40 13.22 7.35
CA GLY A 82 -17.94 11.89 7.61
C GLY A 82 -17.44 11.31 8.94
N GLN A 83 -18.33 10.65 9.67
CA GLN A 83 -18.07 10.06 10.99
C GLN A 83 -17.59 8.60 10.95
N GLN A 84 -16.87 8.17 9.91
CA GLN A 84 -16.50 6.76 9.77
C GLN A 84 -14.99 6.54 9.88
N GLU A 85 -14.43 6.84 11.05
CA GLU A 85 -13.30 6.04 11.53
C GLU A 85 -13.91 4.81 12.22
N TYR A 86 -13.65 3.61 11.70
CA TYR A 86 -13.95 2.36 12.40
C TYR A 86 -13.18 2.33 13.73
N HIS A 87 -13.80 2.78 14.82
CA HIS A 87 -13.23 2.71 16.19
C HIS A 87 -13.54 1.38 16.90
N GLY A 88 -14.21 0.44 16.22
CA GLY A 88 -14.39 -0.91 16.73
C GLY A 88 -13.08 -1.70 16.67
N ARG A 89 -12.71 -2.42 17.74
CA ARG A 89 -11.60 -3.38 17.66
C ARG A 89 -11.92 -4.39 16.56
N HIS A 90 -11.08 -4.43 15.52
CA HIS A 90 -11.14 -5.50 14.54
C HIS A 90 -10.78 -6.82 15.24
N PRO A 91 -11.59 -7.88 15.14
CA PRO A 91 -11.18 -9.19 15.63
C PRO A 91 -9.96 -9.65 14.82
N GLU A 92 -8.88 -10.00 15.50
CA GLU A 92 -7.69 -10.56 14.85
C GLU A 92 -8.10 -11.83 14.07
N PRO A 93 -7.80 -11.93 12.77
CA PRO A 93 -7.98 -13.18 12.08
C PRO A 93 -7.01 -14.19 12.68
N ASN A 94 -7.54 -15.27 13.27
CA ASN A 94 -6.73 -16.42 13.69
C ASN A 94 -5.93 -16.90 12.47
N MET A 95 -4.62 -16.60 12.44
CA MET A 95 -3.71 -17.27 11.54
C MET A 95 -3.86 -18.77 11.78
N ILE A 96 -4.30 -19.50 10.76
CA ILE A 96 -4.33 -20.96 10.76
C ILE A 96 -2.87 -21.39 10.91
N ARG A 97 -2.47 -21.74 12.14
CA ARG A 97 -1.27 -22.54 12.37
C ARG A 97 -1.60 -23.96 11.94
N GLN A 98 -1.15 -24.35 10.75
CA GLN A 98 -0.79 -25.72 10.37
C GLN A 98 -0.05 -25.72 9.03
#